data_AF-A0A0G1RFN7-F1
#
_entry.id   AF-A0A0G1RFN7-F1
#
_cell.length_a   1.000
_cell.length_b   1.000
_cell.length_c   1.000
_cell.angle_alpha   90.00
_cell.angle_beta   90.00
_cell.angle_gamma   90.00
#
_symmetry.space_group_name_H-M   'P 1'
#
loop_
_entity.id
_entity.type
_entity.pdbx_description
1 polymer ?
#
loop_
_entity_poly.entity_id
_entity_poly.type
_entity_poly.pdbx_seq_one_letter_code
_entity_poly.pdbx_strand_id
1 'polypeptide(L)'
;MGRIKLCKTTKNGTSVNYLIHAANQLGLSVLAVQWSTLRHLQSALKHNSGSPRAVIVDYLYDLKPNQTPVEDSGHYAAVASFSARNSRLILFDSASGGKKSYSWKKFLNRWFDYDYRRTWYLRKKGYRLSKKWHNRLMLVLARQTKHLPRFRNPYTRVYPA
;
A
#
# COMPACT_ATOMS: atom_id res chain seq x y z
N MET A 1 9.90 20.71 6.81
CA MET A 1 10.44 19.86 5.72
C MET A 1 9.35 19.62 4.68
N GLY A 2 9.57 19.96 3.41
CA GLY A 2 8.57 19.76 2.35
C GLY A 2 8.33 18.27 2.02
N ARG A 3 7.06 17.89 1.76
CA ARG A 3 6.61 16.50 1.53
C ARG A 3 7.42 15.74 0.47
N ILE A 4 7.89 16.44 -0.57
CA ILE A 4 8.69 15.87 -1.67
C ILE A 4 10.03 15.30 -1.17
N LYS A 5 10.70 15.99 -0.23
CA LYS A 5 12.01 15.56 0.29
C LYS A 5 11.88 14.32 1.19
N LEU A 6 10.78 14.19 1.92
CA LEU A 6 10.56 13.10 2.87
C LEU A 6 10.28 11.78 2.14
N CYS A 7 9.36 11.80 1.18
CA CYS A 7 8.95 10.61 0.43
C CYS A 7 9.81 10.34 -0.81
N LYS A 8 10.78 11.21 -1.12
CA LYS A 8 11.59 11.18 -2.36
C LYS A 8 10.73 10.97 -3.62
N THR A 9 9.62 11.69 -3.69
CA THR A 9 8.66 11.59 -4.80
C THR A 9 9.34 12.01 -6.11
N THR A 10 9.17 11.21 -7.15
CA THR A 10 9.65 11.47 -8.50
C THR A 10 8.47 11.63 -9.47
N LYS A 11 8.74 11.81 -10.76
CA LYS A 11 7.71 11.75 -11.80
C LYS A 11 6.89 10.45 -11.83
N ASN A 12 7.44 9.36 -11.26
CA ASN A 12 6.78 8.06 -11.15
C ASN A 12 6.12 7.84 -9.77
N GLY A 13 5.96 8.90 -8.98
CA GLY A 13 5.46 8.80 -7.60
C GLY A 13 6.55 8.40 -6.60
N THR A 14 6.13 7.67 -5.56
CA THR A 14 6.95 7.29 -4.40
C THR A 14 6.99 5.77 -4.27
N SER A 15 8.19 5.20 -4.14
CA SER A 15 8.31 3.75 -3.89
C SER A 15 7.86 3.36 -2.48
N VAL A 16 7.43 2.11 -2.31
CA VAL A 16 7.00 1.54 -1.02
C VAL A 16 8.07 1.75 0.06
N ASN A 17 9.35 1.51 -0.29
CA ASN A 17 10.47 1.66 0.65
C ASN A 17 10.61 3.10 1.16
N TYR A 18 10.43 4.09 0.30
CA TYR A 18 10.51 5.50 0.71
C TYR A 18 9.28 5.94 1.49
N LEU A 19 8.11 5.39 1.20
CA LEU A 19 6.91 5.61 2.01
C LEU A 19 7.08 5.06 3.43
N ILE A 20 7.64 3.85 3.57
CA ILE A 20 7.96 3.24 4.87
C ILE A 20 8.98 4.09 5.63
N HIS A 21 10.07 4.49 4.96
CA HIS A 21 11.10 5.33 5.57
C HIS A 21 10.54 6.67 6.05
N ALA A 22 9.72 7.33 5.24
CA ALA A 22 9.03 8.57 5.61
C ALA A 22 8.14 8.37 6.85
N ALA A 23 7.40 7.26 6.92
CA ALA A 23 6.58 6.94 8.09
C ALA A 23 7.44 6.72 9.35
N ASN A 24 8.54 5.98 9.25
CA ASN A 24 9.47 5.77 10.37
C ASN A 24 10.07 7.10 10.87
N GLN A 25 10.48 7.99 9.95
CA GLN A 25 10.96 9.34 10.32
C GLN A 25 9.91 10.20 11.03
N LEU A 26 8.62 9.90 10.85
CA LEU A 26 7.51 10.54 11.55
C LEU A 26 7.13 9.82 12.86
N GLY A 27 7.93 8.85 13.32
CA GLY A 27 7.69 8.10 14.56
C GLY A 27 6.61 7.03 14.43
N LEU A 28 6.35 6.52 13.21
CA LEU A 28 5.37 5.46 12.96
C LEU A 28 6.09 4.16 12.59
N SER A 29 5.84 3.10 13.37
CA SER A 29 6.20 1.74 12.97
C SER A 29 5.27 1.26 11.85
N VAL A 30 5.80 0.50 10.90
CA VAL A 30 5.05 -0.03 9.77
C VAL A 30 5.12 -1.56 9.72
N LEU A 31 3.98 -2.22 9.57
CA LEU A 31 3.90 -3.61 9.14
C LEU A 31 3.54 -3.63 7.65
N ALA A 32 4.45 -4.08 6.80
CA ALA A 32 4.17 -4.35 5.40
C ALA A 32 3.71 -5.80 5.22
N VAL A 33 2.63 -6.00 4.48
CA VAL A 33 2.01 -7.30 4.22
C VAL A 33 1.76 -7.42 2.73
N GLN A 34 2.45 -8.33 2.04
CA GLN A 34 2.05 -8.74 0.69
C GLN A 34 1.12 -9.95 0.73
N TRP A 35 0.40 -10.18 -0.36
CA TRP A 35 -0.66 -11.20 -0.44
C TRP A 35 -1.72 -11.03 0.64
N SER A 36 -2.05 -9.77 0.95
CA SER A 36 -3.07 -9.45 1.96
C SER A 36 -4.42 -10.05 1.59
N THR A 37 -5.13 -10.50 2.62
CA THR A 37 -6.46 -11.10 2.51
C THR A 37 -7.49 -10.18 3.13
N LEU A 38 -8.77 -10.46 2.90
CA LEU A 38 -9.85 -9.75 3.59
C LEU A 38 -9.72 -9.85 5.12
N ARG A 39 -9.30 -11.02 5.65
CA ARG A 39 -9.08 -11.22 7.09
C ARG A 39 -7.96 -10.33 7.63
N HIS A 40 -6.85 -10.19 6.89
CA HIS A 40 -5.77 -9.27 7.28
C HIS A 40 -6.28 -7.84 7.36
N LEU A 41 -7.01 -7.39 6.34
CA LEU A 41 -7.59 -6.05 6.29
C LEU A 41 -8.55 -5.80 7.45
N GLN A 42 -9.52 -6.69 7.68
CA GLN A 42 -10.48 -6.58 8.77
C GLN A 42 -9.82 -6.58 10.14
N SER A 43 -8.79 -7.42 10.34
CA SER A 43 -8.01 -7.46 11.58
C SER A 43 -7.26 -6.14 11.83
N ALA A 44 -6.64 -5.58 10.79
CA ALA A 44 -5.92 -4.30 10.87
C ALA A 44 -6.85 -3.10 11.13
N LEU A 45 -8.08 -3.14 10.60
CA LEU A 45 -9.10 -2.11 10.79
C LEU A 45 -9.85 -2.21 12.12
N LYS A 46 -9.64 -3.28 12.91
CA LYS A 46 -10.34 -3.43 14.20
C LYS A 46 -10.01 -2.25 15.10
N HIS A 47 -11.03 -1.46 15.42
CA HIS A 47 -10.88 -0.29 16.27
C HIS A 47 -10.40 -0.71 17.67
N ASN A 48 -9.41 0.01 18.18
CA ASN A 48 -8.97 -0.05 19.56
C ASN A 48 -8.36 1.31 19.91
N SER A 49 -9.03 2.06 20.80
CA SER A 49 -8.63 3.41 21.21
C SER A 49 -7.24 3.44 21.87
N GLY A 50 -6.86 2.37 22.59
CA GLY A 50 -5.53 2.25 23.21
C GLY A 50 -4.42 1.88 22.23
N SER A 51 -4.77 1.43 21.01
CA SER A 51 -3.80 1.01 19.99
C SER A 51 -4.20 1.54 18.61
N PRO A 52 -4.15 2.87 18.40
CA PRO A 52 -4.57 3.48 17.14
C PRO A 52 -3.68 3.00 15.99
N ARG A 53 -4.32 2.69 14.86
CA ARG A 53 -3.71 2.17 13.65
C ARG A 53 -4.30 2.85 12.43
N ALA A 54 -3.49 2.98 11.40
CA ALA A 54 -3.93 3.34 10.06
C ALA A 54 -3.54 2.22 9.08
N VAL A 55 -4.31 2.08 8.01
CA VAL A 55 -4.03 1.12 6.94
C VAL A 55 -3.91 1.88 5.64
N ILE A 56 -2.83 1.64 4.89
CA ILE A 56 -2.63 2.13 3.53
C ILE A 56 -2.58 0.91 2.59
N VAL A 57 -3.23 1.02 1.44
CA VAL A 57 -3.18 0.03 0.37
C VAL A 57 -2.54 0.63 -0.86
N ASP A 58 -1.88 -0.23 -1.64
CA ASP A 58 -1.20 0.09 -2.89
C ASP A 58 -1.90 -0.65 -4.05
N TYR A 59 -2.46 0.08 -5.01
CA TYR A 59 -3.35 -0.48 -6.04
C TYR A 59 -3.35 0.36 -7.33
N LEU A 60 -3.80 -0.25 -8.45
CA LEU A 60 -3.99 0.45 -9.72
C LEU A 60 -5.33 1.22 -9.76
N TYR A 61 -5.22 2.52 -9.95
CA TYR A 61 -6.32 3.47 -9.82
C TYR A 61 -7.20 3.54 -11.08
N ASP A 62 -6.59 3.61 -12.26
CA ASP A 62 -7.29 3.79 -13.53
C ASP A 62 -7.66 2.46 -14.19
N LEU A 63 -8.73 2.50 -14.98
CA LEU A 63 -9.15 1.39 -15.83
C LEU A 63 -9.08 1.79 -17.29
N LYS A 64 -8.73 0.81 -18.13
CA LYS A 64 -8.93 0.86 -19.59
C LYS A 64 -10.42 0.76 -19.93
N PRO A 65 -10.84 1.07 -21.18
CA PRO A 65 -12.23 0.94 -21.62
C PRO A 65 -12.82 -0.47 -21.37
N ASN A 66 -12.01 -1.51 -21.50
CA ASN A 66 -12.39 -2.90 -21.24
C ASN A 66 -12.42 -3.29 -19.74
N GLN A 67 -12.39 -2.31 -18.83
CA GLN A 67 -12.41 -2.49 -17.37
C GLN A 67 -11.19 -3.20 -16.76
N THR A 68 -10.09 -3.36 -17.51
CA THR A 68 -8.82 -3.86 -16.96
C THR A 68 -7.99 -2.73 -16.36
N PRO A 69 -7.21 -2.97 -15.28
CA PRO A 69 -6.37 -1.95 -14.69
C PRO A 69 -5.29 -1.40 -15.63
N VAL A 70 -4.98 -0.10 -15.51
CA VAL A 70 -3.85 0.54 -16.18
C VAL A 70 -2.60 0.37 -15.32
N GLU A 71 -1.56 -0.28 -15.84
CA GLU A 71 -0.36 -0.59 -15.05
C GLU A 71 0.36 0.65 -14.49
N ASP A 72 0.35 1.76 -15.21
CA ASP A 72 1.06 2.98 -14.79
C ASP A 72 0.20 3.92 -13.92
N SER A 73 -0.89 3.40 -13.35
CA SER A 73 -1.84 4.15 -12.50
C SER A 73 -1.71 3.82 -11.01
N GLY A 74 -0.50 3.48 -10.55
CA GLY A 74 -0.20 3.17 -9.16
C GLY A 74 -0.67 4.26 -8.18
N HIS A 75 -1.32 3.85 -7.10
CA HIS A 75 -1.93 4.77 -6.15
C HIS A 75 -1.97 4.21 -4.73
N TYR A 76 -1.54 5.05 -3.78
CA TYR A 76 -1.69 4.78 -2.35
C TYR A 76 -2.92 5.47 -1.80
N ALA A 77 -3.74 4.73 -1.08
CA ALA A 77 -4.88 5.31 -0.35
C ALA A 77 -4.98 4.75 1.06
N ALA A 78 -5.41 5.59 1.99
CA ALA A 78 -5.73 5.14 3.34
C ALA A 78 -7.09 4.45 3.36
N VAL A 79 -7.22 3.34 4.07
CA VAL A 79 -8.49 2.63 4.22
C VAL A 79 -9.30 3.29 5.32
N ALA A 80 -10.48 3.78 4.97
CA ALA A 80 -11.42 4.35 5.93
C ALA A 80 -12.19 3.25 6.68
N SER A 81 -12.73 2.28 5.95
CA SER A 81 -13.47 1.15 6.53
C SER A 81 -13.74 0.05 5.51
N PHE A 82 -14.23 -1.09 6.00
CA PHE A 82 -14.81 -2.15 5.19
C PHE A 82 -16.23 -2.45 5.67
N SER A 83 -17.20 -2.39 4.76
CA SER A 83 -18.59 -2.79 5.05
C SER A 83 -18.80 -4.24 4.64
N ALA A 84 -18.95 -5.14 5.63
CA ALA A 84 -19.24 -6.55 5.39
C ALA A 84 -20.61 -6.74 4.73
N ARG A 85 -21.63 -6.01 5.20
CA ARG A 85 -23.01 -6.04 4.67
C ARG A 85 -23.05 -5.82 3.16
N ASN A 86 -22.32 -4.83 2.68
CA ASN A 86 -22.33 -4.46 1.26
C ASN A 86 -21.14 -5.04 0.49
N SER A 87 -20.22 -5.73 1.17
CA SER A 87 -18.93 -6.19 0.62
C SER A 87 -18.16 -5.07 -0.07
N ARG A 88 -17.97 -3.93 0.61
CA ARG A 88 -17.33 -2.73 0.04
C ARG A 88 -16.16 -2.23 0.87
N LEU A 89 -15.10 -1.85 0.17
CA LEU A 89 -13.97 -1.11 0.72
C LEU A 89 -14.21 0.39 0.55
N ILE A 90 -13.97 1.17 1.60
CA ILE A 90 -14.00 2.64 1.55
C ILE A 90 -12.58 3.15 1.76
N LEU A 91 -12.11 3.96 0.82
CA LEU A 91 -10.77 4.56 0.82
C LEU A 91 -10.88 6.08 0.95
N PHE A 92 -9.96 6.68 1.70
CA PHE A 92 -9.65 8.10 1.61
C PHE A 92 -8.69 8.29 0.43
N ASP A 93 -9.22 8.84 -0.66
CA ASP A 93 -8.49 9.05 -1.90
C ASP A 93 -7.92 10.48 -1.92
N SER A 94 -6.59 10.56 -1.89
CA SER A 94 -5.90 11.85 -1.91
C SER A 94 -5.93 12.52 -3.28
N ALA A 95 -6.17 11.79 -4.37
CA ALA A 95 -6.24 12.38 -5.72
C ALA A 95 -7.56 13.13 -5.94
N SER A 96 -8.67 12.58 -5.46
CA SER A 96 -9.98 13.25 -5.52
C SER A 96 -10.29 14.12 -4.29
N GLY A 97 -9.52 14.01 -3.21
CA GLY A 97 -9.78 14.71 -1.94
C GLY A 97 -11.01 14.17 -1.19
N GLY A 98 -11.51 12.99 -1.56
CA GLY A 98 -12.78 12.45 -1.08
C GLY A 98 -12.72 11.00 -0.65
N LYS A 99 -13.91 10.42 -0.38
CA LYS A 99 -14.05 8.98 -0.14
C LYS A 99 -14.37 8.27 -1.45
N LYS A 100 -13.63 7.20 -1.74
CA LYS A 100 -13.96 6.26 -2.82
C LYS A 100 -14.45 4.94 -2.27
N SER A 101 -15.43 4.37 -2.93
CA SER A 101 -16.01 3.09 -2.54
C SER A 101 -15.90 2.08 -3.67
N TYR A 102 -15.29 0.94 -3.37
CA TYR A 102 -15.13 -0.17 -4.30
C TYR A 102 -15.89 -1.39 -3.78
N SER A 103 -16.55 -2.15 -4.66
CA SER A 103 -16.91 -3.52 -4.29
C SER A 103 -15.64 -4.33 -4.08
N TRP A 104 -15.66 -5.25 -3.12
CA TRP A 104 -14.47 -6.03 -2.76
C TRP A 104 -13.88 -6.77 -3.97
N LYS A 105 -14.74 -7.39 -4.79
CA LYS A 105 -14.33 -8.06 -6.04
C LYS A 105 -13.63 -7.10 -7.02
N LYS A 106 -14.17 -5.89 -7.21
CA LYS A 106 -13.55 -4.89 -8.11
C LYS A 106 -12.21 -4.39 -7.55
N PHE A 107 -12.10 -4.22 -6.24
CA PHE A 107 -10.84 -3.81 -5.62
C PHE A 107 -9.78 -4.91 -5.70
N LEU A 108 -10.14 -6.18 -5.46
CA LEU A 108 -9.22 -7.31 -5.60
C LEU A 108 -8.56 -7.38 -6.98
N ASN A 109 -9.31 -7.05 -8.04
CA ASN A 109 -8.79 -7.01 -9.40
C ASN A 109 -7.84 -5.84 -9.68
N ARG A 110 -7.70 -4.90 -8.75
CA ARG A 110 -6.81 -3.73 -8.84
C ARG A 110 -5.69 -3.76 -7.81
N TRP A 111 -5.76 -4.67 -6.82
CA TRP A 111 -4.92 -4.65 -5.64
C TRP A 111 -3.57 -5.30 -5.89
N PHE A 112 -2.80 -4.66 -6.76
CA PHE A 112 -1.40 -4.92 -7.04
C PHE A 112 -0.81 -3.64 -7.64
N ASP A 113 0.48 -3.44 -7.49
CA ASP A 113 1.24 -2.38 -8.17
C ASP A 113 2.70 -2.82 -8.27
N TYR A 114 3.61 -1.97 -8.75
CA TYR A 114 5.02 -2.30 -8.84
C TYR A 114 5.94 -1.11 -8.59
N ASP A 115 7.11 -1.40 -8.03
CA ASP A 115 8.25 -0.50 -8.04
C ASP A 115 9.19 -0.83 -9.20
N TYR A 116 9.80 0.18 -9.81
CA TYR A 116 10.93 -0.03 -10.70
C TYR A 116 12.20 -0.38 -9.91
N ARG A 117 12.87 -1.47 -10.29
CA ARG A 117 14.19 -1.85 -9.76
C ARG A 117 15.21 -1.84 -10.90
N ARG A 118 16.37 -1.20 -10.67
CA ARG A 118 17.54 -1.35 -11.55
C ARG A 118 18.17 -2.71 -11.30
N THR A 119 18.32 -3.49 -12.36
CA THR A 119 19.00 -4.78 -12.36
C THR A 119 20.15 -4.74 -13.35
N TRP A 120 21.29 -5.30 -12.97
CA TRP A 120 22.42 -5.46 -13.88
C TRP A 120 22.12 -6.60 -14.84
N TYR A 121 22.21 -6.33 -16.13
CA TYR A 121 21.95 -7.29 -17.19
C TYR A 121 23.29 -7.72 -17.81
N LEU A 122 23.77 -8.89 -17.36
CA LEU A 122 25.08 -9.43 -17.71
C LEU A 122 25.29 -9.57 -19.23
N ARG A 123 24.25 -9.95 -19.98
CA ARG A 123 24.33 -10.21 -21.42
C ARG A 123 24.56 -8.97 -22.31
N LYS A 124 24.13 -7.77 -21.90
CA LYS A 124 24.40 -6.52 -22.65
C LYS A 124 25.29 -5.55 -21.87
N LYS A 125 25.95 -6.01 -20.78
CA LYS A 125 26.77 -5.20 -19.86
C LYS A 125 26.15 -3.83 -19.56
N GLY A 126 24.96 -3.82 -18.97
CA GLY A 126 24.26 -2.57 -18.66
C GLY A 126 23.15 -2.73 -17.63
N TYR A 127 22.56 -1.61 -17.21
CA TYR A 127 21.41 -1.61 -16.31
C TYR A 127 20.10 -1.69 -17.09
N ARG A 128 19.18 -2.53 -16.62
CA ARG A 128 17.79 -2.57 -17.08
C ARG A 128 16.86 -2.23 -15.92
N LEU A 129 15.75 -1.55 -16.22
CA LEU A 129 14.64 -1.42 -15.29
C LEU A 129 13.75 -2.66 -15.39
N SER A 130 13.53 -3.31 -14.26
CA SER A 130 12.60 -4.43 -14.11
C SER A 130 11.51 -4.04 -13.11
N LYS A 131 10.26 -4.43 -13.39
CA LYS A 131 9.14 -4.25 -12.46
C LYS A 131 9.27 -5.23 -11.30
N LYS A 132 9.21 -4.73 -10.08
CA LYS A 132 9.06 -5.52 -8.85
C LYS A 132 7.61 -5.39 -8.41
N TRP A 133 6.80 -6.37 -8.75
CA TRP A 133 5.39 -6.40 -8.40
C TRP A 133 5.17 -6.61 -6.90
N HIS A 134 4.21 -5.88 -6.35
CA HIS A 134 3.68 -6.00 -5.01
C HIS A 134 2.23 -6.46 -5.11
N ASN A 135 1.99 -7.74 -4.86
CA ASN A 135 0.64 -8.29 -4.92
C ASN A 135 -0.08 -8.04 -3.60
N ARG A 136 -1.25 -7.38 -3.64
CA ARG A 136 -2.10 -7.10 -2.47
C ARG A 136 -1.31 -6.52 -1.29
N LEU A 137 -0.52 -5.49 -1.58
CA LEU A 137 0.28 -4.83 -0.56
C LEU A 137 -0.61 -4.00 0.36
N MET A 138 -0.44 -4.22 1.65
CA MET A 138 -1.05 -3.47 2.73
C MET A 138 0.04 -3.01 3.69
N LEU A 139 0.03 -1.73 4.04
CA LEU A 139 0.87 -1.15 5.08
C LEU A 139 -0.02 -0.82 6.28
N VAL A 140 0.29 -1.39 7.44
CA VAL A 140 -0.38 -1.03 8.70
C VAL A 140 0.59 -0.16 9.49
N LEU A 141 0.15 1.03 9.86
CA LEU A 141 0.96 2.02 10.57
C LEU A 141 0.45 2.15 12.00
N ALA A 142 1.37 2.22 12.96
CA ALA A 142 1.07 2.51 14.35
C ALA A 142 2.26 3.22 15.02
N ARG A 143 2.02 4.05 16.04
CA ARG A 143 3.13 4.69 16.78
C ARG A 143 4.04 3.70 17.49
N GLN A 144 3.48 2.62 18.03
CA GLN A 144 4.21 1.60 18.78
C GLN A 144 4.11 0.26 18.06
N THR A 145 5.23 -0.44 17.92
CA THR A 145 5.29 -1.73 17.21
C THR A 145 4.34 -2.77 17.82
N LYS A 146 4.15 -2.76 19.14
CA LYS A 146 3.21 -3.67 19.84
C LYS A 146 1.74 -3.48 19.45
N HIS A 147 1.38 -2.34 18.86
CA HIS A 147 0.02 -2.07 18.38
C HIS A 147 -0.23 -2.66 16.98
N LEU A 148 0.82 -3.04 16.25
CA LEU A 148 0.68 -3.69 14.96
C LEU A 148 0.10 -5.11 15.12
N PRO A 149 -0.79 -5.53 14.21
CA PRO A 149 -1.32 -6.90 14.24
C PRO A 149 -0.20 -7.91 13.96
N ARG A 150 -0.32 -9.11 14.54
CA ARG A 150 0.63 -10.21 14.31
C ARG A 150 0.05 -11.15 13.26
N PHE A 151 0.58 -11.08 12.04
CA PHE A 151 0.22 -11.99 10.97
C PHE A 151 1.32 -13.05 10.82
N ARG A 152 0.93 -14.33 10.76
CA ARG A 152 1.84 -15.45 10.51
C ARG A 152 1.84 -15.74 9.02
N ASN A 153 2.57 -14.95 8.23
CA ASN A 153 2.81 -15.27 6.82
C ASN A 153 4.24 -14.83 6.42
N PRO A 154 4.90 -15.53 5.47
CA PRO A 154 6.29 -15.25 5.08
C PRO A 154 6.45 -13.93 4.31
N TYR A 155 5.35 -13.29 3.92
CA TYR A 155 5.32 -12.03 3.17
C TYR A 155 5.03 -10.82 4.07
N THR A 156 5.22 -10.96 5.38
CA THR A 156 5.09 -9.89 6.35
C THR A 156 6.46 -9.42 6.81
N ARG A 157 6.60 -8.09 6.97
CA ARG A 157 7.80 -7.50 7.54
C ARG A 157 7.46 -6.28 8.37
N VAL A 158 8.05 -6.21 9.56
CA VAL A 158 7.93 -5.06 10.46
C VAL A 158 9.13 -4.13 10.25
N TYR A 159 8.83 -2.83 10.22
CA TYR A 159 9.79 -1.73 10.13
C TYR A 159 9.53 -0.83 11.35
N PRO A 160 10.27 -1.02 12.45
CA PRO A 160 10.13 -0.16 13.62
C PRO A 160 10.55 1.28 13.28
N ALA A 161 9.93 2.24 13.96
CA ALA A 161 10.34 3.64 13.90
C ALA A 161 11.62 3.89 14.70
#